data_AF-A0A7S1W2D0-F1
#
_entry.id   AF-A0A7S1W2D0-F1
#
_cell.length_a   1.000
_cell.length_b   1.000
_cell.length_c   1.000
_cell.angle_alpha   90.00
_cell.angle_beta   90.00
_cell.angle_gamma   90.00
#
_symmetry.space_group_name_H-M   'P 1'
#
loop_
_entity.id
_entity.type
_entity.pdbx_description
1 polymer ?
#
loop_
_entity_poly.entity_id
_entity_poly.type
_entity_poly.pdbx_seq_one_letter_code
_entity_poly.pdbx_strand_id
1 'polypeptide(L)'
;EQLRWQREHGSAAWRQLRFVELGWHGTNIAGGRYHDARKVALGDDLFLRLAYYDQANFLMAAAIHTPGRTLEHRRPDGLIEGHAYSVLEVQEMHGVRLVHLRN
;
A
#
# COMPACT_ATOMS: atom_id res chain seq x y z
N GLU A 1 2.73 -13.52 -20.52
CA GLU A 1 2.41 -14.29 -19.30
C GLU A 1 1.10 -13.78 -18.72
N GLN A 2 0.21 -14.67 -18.25
CA GLN A 2 -1.07 -14.29 -17.65
C GLN A 2 -0.97 -14.35 -16.13
N LEU A 3 -1.40 -13.29 -15.45
CA LEU A 3 -1.41 -13.17 -14.00
C LEU A 3 -2.85 -13.07 -13.50
N ARG A 4 -3.13 -13.67 -12.34
CA ARG A 4 -4.43 -13.59 -11.67
C ARG A 4 -4.21 -13.36 -10.19
N TRP A 5 -5.06 -12.53 -9.60
CA TRP A 5 -5.14 -12.38 -8.15
C TRP A 5 -6.30 -13.21 -7.63
N GLN A 6 -6.07 -13.98 -6.57
CA GLN A 6 -7.10 -14.77 -5.91
C GLN A 6 -6.98 -14.63 -4.40
N ARG A 7 -8.13 -14.50 -3.75
CA ARG A 7 -8.27 -14.61 -2.30
C ARG A 7 -9.24 -15.76 -2.03
N GLU A 8 -8.80 -16.75 -1.27
CA GLU A 8 -9.65 -17.85 -0.83
C GLU A 8 -10.62 -17.37 0.25
N HIS A 9 -11.84 -17.92 0.24
CA HIS A 9 -12.86 -17.55 1.20
C HIS A 9 -12.42 -17.93 2.62
N GLY A 10 -12.36 -16.96 3.53
CA GLY A 10 -11.85 -17.15 4.90
C GLY A 10 -10.34 -16.91 5.06
N SER A 11 -9.59 -16.69 3.99
CA SER A 11 -8.17 -16.31 4.08
C SER A 11 -8.00 -14.78 4.20
N ALA A 12 -7.09 -14.35 5.07
CA ALA A 12 -6.67 -12.96 5.20
C ALA A 12 -5.63 -12.56 4.13
N ALA A 13 -5.08 -13.52 3.38
CA ALA A 13 -3.97 -13.29 2.45
C ALA A 13 -4.41 -13.35 0.99
N TRP A 14 -3.96 -12.37 0.21
CA TRP A 14 -4.04 -12.40 -1.25
C TRP A 14 -2.93 -13.27 -1.85
N ARG A 15 -3.26 -14.05 -2.87
CA ARG A 15 -2.32 -14.87 -3.65
C ARG A 15 -2.20 -14.31 -5.05
N GLN A 16 -0.96 -14.13 -5.51
CA GLN A 16 -0.67 -13.91 -6.92
C GLN A 16 -0.50 -15.26 -7.59
N LEU A 17 -1.27 -15.51 -8.63
CA LEU A 17 -1.19 -16.71 -9.46
C LEU A 17 -0.60 -16.31 -10.81
N ARG A 18 0.38 -17.09 -11.27
CA ARG A 18 0.89 -17.06 -12.63
C ARG A 18 0.38 -18.30 -13.37
N PHE A 19 -0.10 -18.11 -14.58
CA PHE A 19 -0.43 -19.23 -15.45
C PHE A 19 0.85 -19.75 -16.12
N VAL A 20 1.22 -20.99 -15.83
CA VAL A 20 2.41 -21.65 -16.38
C VAL A 20 1.99 -23.03 -16.88
N GLU A 21 2.35 -23.34 -18.13
CA GLU A 21 2.10 -24.60 -18.84
C GLU A 21 0.62 -25.07 -18.83
N LEU A 22 0.18 -25.74 -17.76
CA LEU A 22 -1.11 -26.41 -17.64
C LEU A 22 -1.95 -25.94 -16.44
N GLY A 23 -1.52 -24.91 -15.69
CA GLY A 23 -2.23 -24.50 -14.49
C GLY A 23 -1.84 -23.16 -13.87
N TRP A 24 -2.59 -22.79 -12.82
CA TRP A 24 -2.31 -21.61 -12.00
C TRP A 24 -1.40 -21.99 -10.84
N HIS A 25 -0.22 -21.39 -10.77
CA HIS A 25 0.74 -21.56 -9.69
C HIS A 25 0.87 -20.25 -8.93
N GLY A 26 0.81 -20.28 -7.60
CA GLY A 26 0.82 -19.05 -6.81
C GLY A 26 1.69 -19.10 -5.58
N THR A 27 2.21 -17.93 -5.23
CA THR A 27 2.98 -17.71 -4.01
C THR A 27 2.15 -16.82 -3.10
N ASN A 28 2.16 -17.11 -1.80
CA ASN A 28 1.63 -16.18 -0.81
C ASN A 28 2.50 -14.93 -0.82
N ILE A 29 1.89 -13.74 -0.81
CA ILE A 29 2.65 -12.53 -0.47
C ILE A 29 2.94 -12.62 1.02
N ALA A 30 4.15 -13.05 1.37
CA ALA A 30 4.64 -13.07 2.75
C ALA A 30 5.09 -11.68 3.24
N GLY A 31 5.10 -10.67 2.36
CA GLY A 31 5.41 -9.29 2.73
C GLY A 31 5.40 -8.36 1.52
N GLY A 32 4.88 -7.15 1.71
CA GLY A 32 5.11 -6.02 0.82
C GLY A 32 6.36 -5.26 1.23
N ARG A 33 6.99 -4.53 0.30
CA ARG A 33 7.98 -3.52 0.69
C ARG A 33 7.21 -2.42 1.40
N TYR A 34 7.46 -2.23 2.69
CA TYR A 34 6.88 -1.15 3.46
C TYR A 34 7.98 -0.15 3.81
N HIS A 35 7.66 1.13 3.68
CA HIS A 35 8.49 2.21 4.19
C HIS A 35 7.90 2.65 5.53
N ASP A 36 8.63 2.40 6.61
CA ASP A 36 8.29 2.91 7.95
C ASP A 36 8.96 4.28 8.09
N ALA A 37 8.20 5.31 8.48
CA ALA A 37 8.74 6.65 8.71
C ALA A 37 9.84 6.67 9.80
N ARG A 38 9.88 5.67 10.70
CA ARG A 38 10.97 5.46 11.67
C ARG A 38 12.28 4.99 11.00
N LYS A 39 12.20 4.38 9.82
CA LYS A 39 13.34 4.09 8.94
C LYS A 39 13.49 5.27 7.98
N VAL A 40 14.09 6.33 8.51
CA VAL A 40 14.24 7.66 7.89
C VAL A 40 14.46 7.59 6.37
N ALA A 41 13.42 7.90 5.60
CA ALA A 41 13.62 8.44 4.26
C ALA A 41 13.97 9.92 4.46
N LEU A 42 15.25 10.26 4.32
CA LEU A 42 15.73 11.62 4.50
C LEU A 42 15.28 12.49 3.31
N GLY A 43 14.62 13.61 3.59
CA GLY A 43 14.32 14.66 2.61
C GLY A 43 13.37 14.23 1.49
N ASP A 44 13.73 14.60 0.25
CA ASP A 44 12.87 14.49 -0.93
C ASP A 44 12.69 13.05 -1.44
N ASP A 45 13.50 12.11 -0.95
CA ASP A 45 13.56 10.72 -1.44
C ASP A 45 12.21 9.99 -1.32
N LEU A 46 11.45 10.21 -0.25
CA LEU A 46 10.14 9.59 -0.08
C LEU A 46 9.15 10.06 -1.15
N PHE A 47 9.06 11.38 -1.34
CA PHE A 47 8.10 11.96 -2.28
C PHE A 47 8.44 11.57 -3.72
N LEU A 48 9.71 11.62 -4.11
CA LEU A 48 10.16 11.22 -5.45
C LEU A 48 9.87 9.74 -5.73
N ARG A 49 10.01 8.86 -4.72
CA ARG A 49 9.63 7.44 -4.86
C ARG A 49 8.13 7.24 -5.00
N LEU A 50 7.34 7.95 -4.18
CA LEU A 50 5.88 7.90 -4.28
C LEU A 50 5.41 8.38 -5.65
N ALA A 51 5.97 9.47 -6.17
CA ALA A 51 5.68 9.98 -7.50
C ALA A 51 6.06 8.97 -8.60
N TYR A 52 7.20 8.30 -8.46
CA TYR A 52 7.60 7.23 -9.39
C TYR A 52 6.62 6.04 -9.35
N TYR A 53 6.22 5.59 -8.16
CA TYR A 53 5.28 4.48 -8.01
C TYR A 53 3.88 4.82 -8.55
N ASP A 54 3.44 6.05 -8.35
CA ASP A 54 2.20 6.57 -8.92
C ASP A 54 2.24 6.55 -10.46
N GLN A 55 3.28 7.14 -11.07
CA GLN A 55 3.47 7.15 -12.52
C GLN A 55 3.59 5.74 -13.12
N ALA A 56 4.13 4.79 -12.35
CA ALA A 56 4.27 3.40 -12.76
C ALA A 56 3.03 2.53 -12.46
N ASN A 57 1.91 3.12 -11.99
CA ASN A 57 0.65 2.45 -11.65
C ASN A 57 0.80 1.34 -10.60
N PHE A 58 1.68 1.54 -9.63
CA PHE A 58 1.81 0.60 -8.52
C PHE A 58 0.59 0.69 -7.61
N LEU A 59 0.13 -0.46 -7.11
CA LEU A 59 -0.86 -0.46 -6.03
C LEU A 59 -0.18 -0.04 -4.73
N MET A 60 -0.53 1.15 -4.24
CA MET A 60 0.05 1.74 -3.05
C MET A 60 -0.98 1.86 -1.93
N ALA A 61 -0.51 1.67 -0.70
CA ALA A 61 -1.31 1.86 0.49
C ALA A 61 -0.51 2.56 1.59
N ALA A 62 -1.21 3.30 2.44
CA ALA A 62 -0.67 3.96 3.61
C ALA A 62 -1.48 3.56 4.84
N ALA A 63 -0.83 3.44 6.00
CA ALA A 63 -1.51 3.16 7.25
C ALA A 63 -0.84 3.93 8.39
N ILE A 64 -1.65 4.36 9.35
CA ILE A 64 -1.12 4.96 10.58
C ILE A 64 -0.83 3.81 11.54
N HIS A 65 0.44 3.63 11.86
CA HIS A 65 0.87 2.56 12.75
C HIS A 65 0.43 2.86 14.20
N THR A 66 -0.25 1.90 14.81
CA THR A 66 -0.73 1.98 16.20
C THR A 66 -0.08 0.85 17.01
N PRO A 67 1.03 1.10 17.73
CA PRO A 67 1.67 0.07 18.52
C PRO A 67 0.74 -0.38 19.65
N GLY A 68 0.52 -1.69 19.76
CA GLY A 68 -0.25 -2.30 20.86
C GLY A 68 -1.77 -2.17 20.75
N ARG A 69 -2.32 -1.59 19.68
CA ARG A 69 -3.77 -1.60 19.42
C ARG A 69 -4.08 -2.50 18.23
N THR A 70 -4.97 -3.45 18.43
CA THR A 70 -5.48 -4.35 17.39
C THR A 70 -6.73 -3.82 16.70
N LEU A 71 -7.35 -2.76 17.25
CA LEU A 71 -8.60 -2.21 16.76
C LEU A 71 -8.39 -0.85 16.11
N GLU A 72 -9.14 -0.62 15.03
CA GLU A 72 -9.25 0.68 14.38
C GLU A 72 -9.73 1.76 15.35
N HIS A 73 -9.06 2.92 15.34
CA HIS A 73 -9.39 4.04 16.20
C HIS A 73 -9.58 5.31 15.36
N ARG A 74 -10.81 5.84 15.38
CA ARG A 74 -11.16 7.07 14.66
C ARG A 74 -10.72 8.30 15.45
N ARG A 75 -9.86 9.11 14.85
CA ARG A 75 -9.31 10.36 15.38
C ARG A 75 -10.30 11.53 15.19
N PRO A 76 -10.15 12.62 15.96
CA PRO A 76 -10.97 13.83 15.81
C PRO A 76 -10.84 14.53 14.45
N ASP A 77 -9.71 14.37 13.76
CA ASP A 77 -9.47 14.91 12.40
C ASP A 77 -10.10 14.06 11.29
N GLY A 78 -10.81 12.98 11.64
CA GLY A 78 -11.49 12.10 10.70
C GLY A 78 -10.66 10.92 10.20
N LEU A 79 -9.37 10.85 10.52
CA LEU A 79 -8.51 9.71 10.17
C LEU A 79 -8.75 8.50 11.09
N ILE A 80 -8.48 7.32 10.60
CA ILE A 80 -8.60 6.02 11.28
C ILE A 80 -7.21 5.40 11.41
N GLU A 81 -6.78 5.15 12.64
CA GLU A 81 -5.52 4.48 12.98
C GLU A 81 -5.65 2.97 12.85
N GLY A 82 -4.56 2.27 12.50
CA GLY A 82 -4.61 0.82 12.28
C GLY A 82 -5.37 0.39 11.02
N HIS A 83 -5.78 1.36 10.19
CA HIS A 83 -6.53 1.16 8.96
C HIS A 83 -5.65 1.43 7.72
N ALA A 84 -5.88 0.68 6.64
CA ALA A 84 -5.14 0.81 5.40
C ALA A 84 -5.91 1.70 4.40
N TYR A 85 -5.32 2.82 4.02
CA TYR A 85 -5.80 3.71 2.97
C TYR A 85 -5.16 3.35 1.65
N SER A 86 -5.92 3.47 0.56
CA SER A 86 -5.35 3.45 -0.78
C SER A 86 -4.71 4.81 -1.08
N VAL A 87 -3.48 4.80 -1.62
CA VAL A 87 -2.86 6.01 -2.17
C VAL A 87 -3.25 6.08 -3.64
N LEU A 88 -4.00 7.11 -4.01
CA LEU A 88 -4.56 7.24 -5.36
C LEU A 88 -3.70 8.09 -6.29
N GLU A 89 -3.01 9.09 -5.74
CA GLU A 89 -2.32 10.09 -6.54
C GLU A 89 -1.27 10.84 -5.70
N VAL A 90 -0.17 11.22 -6.34
CA VAL A 90 0.94 11.97 -5.74
C VAL A 90 1.26 13.18 -6.62
N GLN A 91 1.10 14.39 -6.10
CA GLN A 91 1.23 15.63 -6.88
C GLN A 91 2.03 16.70 -6.16
N GLU A 92 2.72 17.55 -6.93
CA GLU A 92 3.31 18.79 -6.42
C GLU A 92 2.64 19.98 -7.12
N MET A 93 2.01 20.87 -6.35
CA MET A 93 1.32 22.05 -6.84
C MET A 93 1.83 23.29 -6.13
N HIS A 94 2.31 24.27 -6.88
CA HIS A 94 2.83 25.54 -6.34
C HIS A 94 3.88 25.36 -5.21
N GLY A 95 4.74 24.34 -5.33
CA GLY A 95 5.77 24.01 -4.33
C GLY A 95 5.23 23.26 -3.10
N VAL A 96 3.95 22.87 -3.10
CA VAL A 96 3.34 22.05 -2.04
C VAL A 96 3.18 20.62 -2.54
N ARG A 97 3.69 19.68 -1.76
CA ARG A 97 3.61 18.24 -2.03
C ARG A 97 2.37 17.64 -1.39
N LEU A 98 1.57 16.95 -2.19
CA LEU A 98 0.26 16.44 -1.84
C LEU A 98 0.16 14.94 -2.15
N VAL A 99 -0.60 14.23 -1.33
CA VAL A 99 -0.93 12.82 -1.53
C VAL A 99 -2.43 12.66 -1.34
N HIS A 100 -3.10 12.08 -2.34
CA HIS A 100 -4.53 11.81 -2.29
C HIS A 100 -4.76 10.40 -1.75
N LEU A 101 -5.46 10.31 -0.62
CA LEU A 101 -5.81 9.05 0.04
C LEU A 101 -7.29 8.74 -0.13
N ARG A 102 -7.61 7.45 -0.22
CA ARG A 102 -8.97 6.93 -0.12
C ARG A 102 -9.06 5.93 1.02
N ASN A 103 -10.04 6.15 1.89
CA ASN A 103 -10.55 5.14 2.82
C ASN A 103 -11.31 4.08 2.00
#